data_AF-A0A4Q4BNX5-F1
#
_entry.id   AF-A0A4Q4BNX5-F1
#
_cell.length_a   1.000
_cell.length_b   1.000
_cell.length_c   1.000
_cell.angle_alpha   90.00
_cell.angle_beta   90.00
_cell.angle_gamma   90.00
#
_symmetry.space_group_name_H-M   'P 1'
#
loop_
_entity.id
_entity.type
_entity.pdbx_description
1 polymer ?
#
loop_
_entity_poly.entity_id
_entity_poly.type
_entity_poly.pdbx_seq_one_letter_code
_entity_poly.pdbx_strand_id
1 'polypeptide(L)'
;VKSLVRDHAMSVTFHTGIAHACRSEEEVRETHAYAEKLRRDYGYQHLESLDRTGIRRLIGSTEYVGGEIDRDAGHLHPLNYAIGLAKAAAKAGVRIHELSEVHRVEPGPRPVVRTPSGHVDCATVILAGNGYLGQLSPKVSAKVMPINNFIVATEPLDERAKDILSEPVAVADTRFVVNYWRLSEDNRLLFGGGESYGYRFPDIIKTVSKPMLQVYPQLAKTRIDYAWGGTLAITVNRMPCFTRPGQNVLSASGYSGHGVAMATLAGKLMAEATAGQMERFDLMASLPQHRFPGGAALRWPLLVTAMTWYAMRDRLGL
;
A
#
# COMPACT_ATOMS: atom_id res chain seq x y z
N VAL A 1 4.01 -14.48 0.02
CA VAL A 1 4.89 -13.70 -0.88
C VAL A 1 6.21 -14.41 -1.10
N LYS A 2 7.05 -14.58 -0.06
CA LYS A 2 8.36 -15.28 -0.14
C LYS A 2 8.28 -16.62 -0.90
N SER A 3 7.30 -17.47 -0.55
CA SER A 3 7.06 -18.74 -1.25
C SER A 3 6.71 -18.55 -2.73
N LEU A 4 5.77 -17.67 -3.07
CA LEU A 4 5.37 -17.42 -4.45
C LEU A 4 6.55 -16.97 -5.33
N VAL A 5 7.41 -16.08 -4.81
CA VAL A 5 8.61 -15.62 -5.52
C VAL A 5 9.53 -16.80 -5.84
N ARG A 6 9.80 -17.66 -4.84
CA ARG A 6 10.65 -18.84 -4.98
C ARG A 6 10.03 -19.90 -5.89
N ASP A 7 8.80 -20.32 -5.59
CA ASP A 7 8.13 -21.48 -6.20
C ASP A 7 7.81 -21.22 -7.68
N HIS A 8 7.66 -19.95 -8.08
CA HIS A 8 7.47 -19.55 -9.48
C HIS A 8 8.71 -18.92 -10.13
N ALA A 9 9.87 -18.98 -9.48
CA ALA A 9 11.14 -18.41 -9.96
C ALA A 9 10.98 -16.98 -10.49
N MET A 10 10.27 -16.13 -9.73
CA MET A 10 10.04 -14.75 -10.13
C MET A 10 11.36 -13.96 -10.04
N SER A 11 11.64 -13.13 -11.05
CA SER A 11 12.80 -12.23 -11.08
C SER A 11 12.57 -11.02 -10.16
N VAL A 12 12.47 -11.29 -8.86
CA VAL A 12 12.16 -10.34 -7.80
C VAL A 12 13.03 -10.65 -6.59
N THR A 13 13.83 -9.69 -6.15
CA THR A 13 14.52 -9.77 -4.86
C THR A 13 13.53 -9.39 -3.75
N PHE A 14 13.44 -10.23 -2.72
CA PHE A 14 12.73 -9.91 -1.49
C PHE A 14 13.76 -9.53 -0.43
N HIS A 15 13.66 -8.31 0.09
CA HIS A 15 14.50 -7.84 1.19
C HIS A 15 13.69 -7.83 2.47
N THR A 16 14.29 -8.35 3.55
CA THR A 16 13.70 -8.33 4.89
C THR A 16 13.99 -7.00 5.58
N GLY A 17 13.10 -6.57 6.48
CA GLY A 17 13.23 -5.32 7.22
C GLY A 17 12.24 -4.26 6.76
N ILE A 18 11.35 -3.87 7.66
CA ILE A 18 10.60 -2.62 7.59
C ILE A 18 10.82 -1.87 8.89
N ALA A 19 11.41 -0.68 8.83
CA ALA A 19 11.57 0.19 9.98
C ALA A 19 10.43 1.22 10.07
N HIS A 20 9.97 1.49 11.28
CA HIS A 20 9.09 2.60 11.60
C HIS A 20 9.87 3.66 12.39
N ALA A 21 9.98 4.86 11.83
CA ALA A 21 10.78 5.95 12.39
C ALA A 21 9.90 6.97 13.14
N CYS A 22 10.15 7.15 14.43
CA CYS A 22 9.38 8.03 15.31
C CYS A 22 10.03 9.42 15.44
N ARG A 23 9.22 10.47 15.48
CA ARG A 23 9.63 11.87 15.62
C ARG A 23 9.52 12.38 17.06
N SER A 24 8.73 11.73 17.92
CA SER A 24 8.57 12.11 19.33
C SER A 24 8.93 10.97 20.29
N GLU A 25 9.34 11.31 21.51
CA GLU A 25 9.63 10.33 22.57
C GLU A 25 8.36 9.57 23.00
N GLU A 26 7.18 10.13 22.78
CA GLU A 26 5.90 9.46 23.03
C GLU A 26 5.66 8.34 22.04
N GLU A 27 5.81 8.61 20.74
CA GLU A 27 5.70 7.60 19.69
C GLU A 27 6.70 6.46 19.91
N VAL A 28 7.93 6.77 20.34
CA VAL A 28 8.95 5.75 20.67
C VAL A 28 8.46 4.85 21.80
N ARG A 29 7.93 5.42 22.90
CA ARG A 29 7.40 4.63 24.02
C ARG A 29 6.25 3.73 23.58
N GLU A 30 5.31 4.23 22.79
CA GLU A 30 4.17 3.46 22.30
C GLU A 30 4.62 2.30 21.41
N THR A 31 5.53 2.59 20.48
CA THR A 31 6.09 1.63 19.52
C THR A 31 6.86 0.51 20.26
N HIS A 32 7.72 0.87 21.23
CA HIS A 32 8.45 -0.11 22.04
C HIS A 32 7.52 -0.94 22.94
N ALA A 33 6.48 -0.33 23.51
CA ALA A 33 5.46 -1.05 24.28
C ALA A 33 4.67 -2.03 23.39
N TYR A 34 4.42 -1.68 22.13
CA TYR A 34 3.80 -2.56 21.16
C TYR A 34 4.71 -3.74 20.78
N ALA A 35 6.00 -3.49 20.53
CA ALA A 35 6.98 -4.55 20.30
C ALA A 35 7.07 -5.54 21.47
N GLU A 36 7.10 -5.03 22.71
CA GLU A 36 7.07 -5.86 23.90
C GLU A 36 5.76 -6.65 24.02
N LYS A 37 4.62 -6.03 23.70
CA LYS A 37 3.32 -6.71 23.67
C LYS A 37 3.32 -7.86 22.66
N LEU A 38 3.82 -7.64 21.44
CA LEU A 38 3.91 -8.68 20.41
C LEU A 38 4.81 -9.83 20.84
N ARG A 39 5.95 -9.53 21.46
CA ARG A 39 6.87 -10.52 22.01
C ARG A 39 6.22 -11.35 23.13
N ARG A 40 5.59 -10.69 24.10
CA ARG A 40 5.01 -11.34 25.29
C ARG A 40 3.74 -12.13 24.98
N ASP A 41 2.81 -11.52 24.25
CA ASP A 41 1.45 -12.07 24.08
C ASP A 41 1.35 -13.02 22.88
N TYR A 42 2.20 -12.83 21.86
CA TYR A 42 2.14 -13.57 20.60
C TYR A 42 3.43 -14.34 20.27
N GLY A 43 4.49 -14.21 21.09
CA GLY A 43 5.78 -14.84 20.84
C GLY A 43 6.51 -14.28 19.61
N TYR A 44 6.11 -13.10 19.11
CA TYR A 44 6.69 -12.50 17.92
C TYR A 44 7.98 -11.74 18.27
N GLN A 45 9.13 -12.34 17.99
CA GLN A 45 10.45 -11.85 18.40
C GLN A 45 11.19 -11.05 17.32
N HIS A 46 10.56 -10.84 16.16
CA HIS A 46 11.21 -10.20 15.00
C HIS A 46 11.11 -8.68 15.00
N LEU A 47 10.37 -8.09 15.94
CA LEU A 47 10.23 -6.64 16.07
C LEU A 47 11.27 -6.11 17.06
N GLU A 48 12.29 -5.44 16.54
CA GLU A 48 13.43 -4.90 17.29
C GLU A 48 13.20 -3.41 17.59
N SER A 49 13.24 -3.03 18.86
CA SER A 49 13.17 -1.62 19.29
C SER A 49 14.49 -0.90 19.03
N LEU A 50 14.40 0.29 18.44
CA LEU A 50 15.54 1.16 18.14
C LEU A 50 15.49 2.43 18.98
N ASP A 51 16.57 2.73 19.69
CA ASP A 51 16.78 4.03 20.33
C ASP A 51 17.21 5.09 19.29
N ARG A 52 17.44 6.33 19.76
CA ARG A 52 17.90 7.44 18.92
C ARG A 52 19.18 7.12 18.15
N THR A 53 20.11 6.41 18.76
CA THR A 53 21.38 6.05 18.13
C THR A 53 21.16 4.98 17.06
N GLY A 54 20.34 3.97 17.36
CA GLY A 54 19.99 2.88 16.46
C GLY A 54 19.26 3.37 15.22
N ILE A 55 18.21 4.18 15.39
CA ILE A 55 17.45 4.70 14.25
C ILE A 55 18.30 5.62 13.36
N ARG A 56 19.16 6.46 13.96
CA ARG A 56 20.07 7.34 13.22
C ARG A 56 21.13 6.55 12.45
N ARG A 57 21.65 5.46 13.04
CA ARG A 57 22.59 4.56 12.36
C ARG A 57 21.94 3.85 11.17
N LEU A 58 20.65 3.49 11.29
CA LEU A 58 19.91 2.82 10.22
C LEU A 58 19.57 3.78 9.07
N ILE A 59 19.07 4.97 9.40
CA ILE A 59 18.44 5.91 8.46
C ILE A 59 19.36 7.06 8.05
N GLY A 60 20.46 7.33 8.75
CA GLY A 60 21.35 8.45 8.39
C GLY A 60 20.71 9.85 8.53
N SER A 61 19.57 9.97 9.21
CA SER A 61 18.85 11.22 9.45
C SER A 61 18.77 11.57 10.94
N THR A 62 18.74 12.85 11.26
CA THR A 62 18.56 13.38 12.63
C THR A 62 17.12 13.77 12.95
N GLU A 63 16.19 13.63 11.98
CA GLU A 63 14.78 13.98 12.15
C GLU A 63 14.01 13.06 13.10
N TYR A 64 14.57 11.90 13.43
CA TYR A 64 13.92 10.85 14.19
C TYR A 64 14.61 10.60 15.53
N VAL A 65 13.82 10.27 16.55
CA VAL A 65 14.26 10.16 17.94
C VAL A 65 14.28 8.72 18.46
N GLY A 66 13.77 7.78 17.68
CA GLY A 66 13.79 6.34 17.92
C GLY A 66 12.89 5.63 16.90
N GLY A 67 12.58 4.37 17.15
CA GLY A 67 11.66 3.61 16.30
C GLY A 67 11.69 2.13 16.59
N GLU A 68 11.28 1.34 15.60
CA GLU A 68 11.41 -0.11 15.59
C GLU A 68 11.73 -0.61 14.18
N ILE A 69 12.20 -1.85 14.08
CA ILE A 69 12.36 -2.55 12.81
C ILE A 69 11.80 -3.97 12.90
N ASP A 70 10.85 -4.28 12.02
CA ASP A 70 10.35 -5.63 11.83
C ASP A 70 11.27 -6.39 10.86
N ARG A 71 12.00 -7.36 11.39
CA ARG A 71 12.98 -8.18 10.66
C ARG A 71 12.35 -9.31 9.84
N ASP A 72 11.10 -9.70 10.07
CA ASP A 72 10.42 -10.71 9.26
C ASP A 72 9.53 -10.10 8.17
N ALA A 73 9.07 -8.87 8.37
CA ALA A 73 8.51 -8.03 7.33
C ALA A 73 9.52 -7.75 6.20
N GLY A 74 9.07 -7.17 5.10
CA GLY A 74 9.97 -6.85 4.02
C GLY A 74 9.34 -6.16 2.83
N HIS A 75 10.19 -5.83 1.88
CA HIS A 75 9.84 -5.13 0.65
C HIS A 75 10.40 -5.85 -0.58
N LEU A 76 9.85 -5.47 -1.73
CA LEU A 76 10.24 -6.01 -3.03
C LEU A 76 9.92 -4.99 -4.13
N HIS A 77 10.31 -5.29 -5.35
CA HIS A 77 9.88 -4.50 -6.51
C HIS A 77 8.43 -4.87 -6.92
N PRO A 78 7.42 -4.02 -6.64
CA PRO A 78 6.01 -4.41 -6.76
C PRO A 78 5.58 -4.72 -8.20
N LEU A 79 6.09 -3.97 -9.19
CA LEU A 79 5.79 -4.24 -10.60
C LEU A 79 6.35 -5.60 -11.05
N ASN A 80 7.62 -5.92 -10.76
CA ASN A 80 8.21 -7.22 -11.09
C ASN A 80 7.45 -8.36 -10.40
N TYR A 81 6.97 -8.16 -9.17
CA TYR A 81 6.13 -9.14 -8.48
C TYR A 81 4.77 -9.34 -9.16
N ALA A 82 4.09 -8.26 -9.56
CA ALA A 82 2.84 -8.36 -10.33
C ALA A 82 3.04 -9.06 -11.69
N ILE A 83 4.13 -8.75 -12.40
CA ILE A 83 4.51 -9.43 -13.65
C ILE A 83 4.82 -10.92 -13.38
N GLY A 84 5.53 -11.23 -12.29
CA GLY A 84 5.81 -12.60 -11.88
C GLY A 84 4.54 -13.40 -11.61
N LEU A 85 3.58 -12.81 -10.89
CA LEU A 85 2.26 -13.40 -10.66
C LEU A 85 1.49 -13.61 -11.96
N ALA A 86 1.48 -12.64 -12.88
CA ALA A 86 0.81 -12.75 -14.17
C ALA A 86 1.41 -13.89 -15.02
N LYS A 87 2.73 -14.01 -15.06
CA LYS A 87 3.43 -15.12 -15.75
C LYS A 87 3.10 -16.47 -15.12
N ALA A 88 3.08 -16.56 -13.80
CA ALA A 88 2.71 -17.78 -13.08
C ALA A 88 1.26 -18.19 -13.37
N ALA A 89 0.33 -17.23 -13.37
CA ALA A 89 -1.07 -17.44 -13.71
C ALA A 89 -1.24 -17.91 -15.16
N ALA A 90 -0.56 -17.27 -16.11
CA ALA A 90 -0.59 -17.66 -17.51
C ALA A 90 -0.06 -19.10 -17.73
N LYS A 91 1.04 -19.47 -17.03
CA LYS A 91 1.57 -20.84 -17.06
C LYS A 91 0.58 -21.86 -16.49
N ALA A 92 -0.27 -21.47 -15.54
CA ALA A 92 -1.35 -22.30 -15.00
C ALA A 92 -2.61 -22.34 -15.89
N GLY A 93 -2.60 -21.68 -17.07
CA GLY A 93 -3.70 -21.70 -18.03
C GLY A 93 -4.66 -20.50 -17.93
N VAL A 94 -4.36 -19.50 -17.10
CA VAL A 94 -5.16 -18.26 -17.05
C VAL A 94 -4.98 -17.48 -18.35
N ARG A 95 -6.09 -17.01 -18.93
CA ARG A 95 -6.09 -16.09 -20.07
C ARG A 95 -6.13 -14.65 -19.56
N ILE A 96 -5.14 -13.85 -19.94
CA ILE A 96 -5.04 -12.44 -19.56
C ILE A 96 -5.39 -11.61 -20.79
N HIS A 97 -6.38 -10.74 -20.64
CA HIS A 97 -6.81 -9.79 -21.68
C HIS A 97 -6.47 -8.37 -21.21
N GLU A 98 -5.45 -7.78 -21.82
CA GLU A 98 -5.06 -6.39 -21.59
C GLU A 98 -5.88 -5.44 -22.48
N LEU A 99 -5.87 -4.14 -22.17
CA LEU A 99 -6.60 -3.10 -22.92
C LEU A 99 -8.09 -3.42 -23.15
N SER A 100 -8.70 -4.16 -22.23
CA SER A 100 -10.06 -4.67 -22.31
C SER A 100 -10.90 -4.09 -21.17
N GLU A 101 -11.10 -2.77 -21.19
CA GLU A 101 -11.80 -2.06 -20.11
C GLU A 101 -13.20 -2.64 -19.88
N VAL A 102 -13.50 -3.02 -18.64
CA VAL A 102 -14.84 -3.48 -18.25
C VAL A 102 -15.66 -2.26 -17.86
N HIS A 103 -16.71 -1.97 -18.62
CA HIS A 103 -17.62 -0.83 -18.34
C HIS A 103 -18.90 -1.24 -17.64
N ARG A 104 -19.28 -2.53 -17.67
CA ARG A 104 -20.51 -3.02 -17.05
C ARG A 104 -20.38 -4.48 -16.57
N VAL A 105 -20.93 -4.75 -15.39
CA VAL A 105 -21.19 -6.11 -14.90
C VAL A 105 -22.69 -6.28 -14.73
N GLU A 106 -23.28 -7.19 -15.49
CA GLU A 106 -24.71 -7.53 -15.39
C GLU A 106 -24.88 -8.65 -14.36
N PRO A 107 -25.63 -8.43 -13.27
CA PRO A 107 -25.83 -9.45 -12.25
C PRO A 107 -26.80 -10.54 -12.73
N GLY A 108 -26.67 -11.74 -12.17
CA GLY A 108 -27.55 -12.86 -12.43
C GLY A 108 -26.94 -14.17 -11.95
N PRO A 109 -27.62 -15.32 -12.13
CA PRO A 109 -27.07 -16.64 -11.83
C PRO A 109 -25.77 -16.92 -12.59
N ARG A 110 -25.64 -16.35 -13.80
CA ARG A 110 -24.40 -16.29 -14.58
C ARG A 110 -24.12 -14.82 -14.94
N PRO A 111 -23.30 -14.11 -14.16
CA PRO A 111 -23.00 -12.72 -14.45
C PRO A 111 -22.33 -12.54 -15.81
N VAL A 112 -22.65 -11.41 -16.47
CA VAL A 112 -22.04 -11.04 -17.76
C VAL A 112 -21.15 -9.82 -17.58
N VAL A 113 -19.89 -9.96 -17.96
CA VAL A 113 -18.89 -8.87 -17.92
C VAL A 113 -18.77 -8.29 -19.33
N ARG A 114 -19.03 -6.99 -19.49
CA ARG A 114 -18.99 -6.31 -20.80
C ARG A 114 -17.78 -5.38 -20.94
N THR A 115 -17.21 -5.43 -22.13
CA THR A 115 -16.13 -4.55 -22.61
C THR A 115 -16.61 -3.84 -23.89
N PRO A 116 -15.87 -2.85 -24.44
CA PRO A 116 -16.24 -2.21 -25.70
C PRO A 116 -16.33 -3.18 -26.89
N SER A 117 -15.52 -4.24 -26.90
CA SER A 117 -15.36 -5.15 -28.04
C SER A 117 -15.98 -6.54 -27.84
N GLY A 118 -16.59 -6.81 -26.67
CA GLY A 118 -17.16 -8.12 -26.39
C GLY A 118 -17.67 -8.30 -24.96
N HIS A 119 -17.98 -9.54 -24.61
CA HIS A 119 -18.44 -9.91 -23.28
C HIS A 119 -17.94 -11.29 -22.86
N VAL A 120 -18.01 -11.56 -21.56
CA VAL A 120 -17.70 -12.86 -20.95
C VAL A 120 -18.83 -13.25 -20.01
N ASP A 121 -19.44 -14.42 -20.26
CA ASP A 121 -20.30 -15.10 -19.30
C ASP A 121 -19.45 -15.88 -18.30
N CYS A 122 -19.76 -15.75 -17.01
CA CYS A 122 -18.99 -16.41 -15.96
C CYS A 122 -19.88 -16.92 -14.83
N ALA A 123 -19.33 -17.85 -14.03
CA ALA A 123 -20.01 -18.32 -12.81
C ALA A 123 -19.75 -17.38 -11.63
N THR A 124 -18.63 -16.65 -11.61
CA THR A 124 -18.25 -15.74 -10.53
C THR A 124 -17.42 -14.58 -11.09
N VAL A 125 -17.66 -13.38 -10.56
CA VAL A 125 -16.88 -12.18 -10.85
C VAL A 125 -16.09 -11.77 -9.62
N ILE A 126 -14.78 -11.53 -9.78
CA ILE A 126 -13.95 -10.89 -8.75
C ILE A 126 -13.64 -9.47 -9.20
N LEU A 127 -14.13 -8.49 -8.44
CA LEU A 127 -13.83 -7.07 -8.64
C LEU A 127 -12.54 -6.71 -7.89
N ALA A 128 -11.43 -6.68 -8.63
CA ALA A 128 -10.08 -6.36 -8.13
C ALA A 128 -9.56 -4.98 -8.55
N GLY A 129 -10.44 -4.05 -8.92
CA GLY A 129 -10.08 -2.71 -9.40
C GLY A 129 -9.66 -1.71 -8.32
N ASN A 130 -9.75 -2.07 -7.03
CA ASN A 130 -9.39 -1.20 -5.90
C ASN A 130 -10.03 0.21 -6.01
N GLY A 131 -9.23 1.27 -6.12
CA GLY A 131 -9.69 2.66 -6.23
C GLY A 131 -10.32 3.01 -7.58
N TYR A 132 -10.19 2.14 -8.58
CA TYR A 132 -10.63 2.37 -9.95
C TYR A 132 -12.02 1.81 -10.28
N LEU A 133 -12.71 1.20 -9.30
CA LEU A 133 -14.01 0.59 -9.55
C LEU A 133 -15.13 1.60 -9.87
N GLY A 134 -15.04 2.85 -9.42
CA GLY A 134 -15.95 3.92 -9.83
C GLY A 134 -17.43 3.50 -9.84
N GLN A 135 -18.09 3.66 -10.99
CA GLN A 135 -19.49 3.28 -11.20
C GLN A 135 -19.70 1.79 -11.53
N LEU A 136 -18.63 1.03 -11.77
CA LEU A 136 -18.73 -0.41 -12.04
C LEU A 136 -19.31 -1.17 -10.84
N SER A 137 -19.07 -0.68 -9.63
CA SER A 137 -19.68 -1.22 -8.40
C SER A 137 -19.91 -0.14 -7.35
N PRO A 138 -21.06 0.55 -7.38
CA PRO A 138 -21.39 1.59 -6.41
C PRO A 138 -21.37 1.08 -4.96
N LYS A 139 -21.71 -0.20 -4.73
CA LYS A 139 -21.67 -0.85 -3.41
C LYS A 139 -20.26 -0.94 -2.83
N VAL A 140 -19.25 -1.24 -3.67
CA VAL A 140 -17.84 -1.27 -3.24
C VAL A 140 -17.33 0.16 -3.11
N SER A 141 -17.57 0.98 -4.14
CA SER A 141 -17.18 2.39 -4.15
C SER A 141 -17.75 3.18 -2.99
N ALA A 142 -18.87 2.79 -2.38
CA ALA A 142 -19.44 3.39 -1.16
C ALA A 142 -18.55 3.25 0.10
N LYS A 143 -17.70 2.24 0.14
CA LYS A 143 -16.87 1.87 1.31
C LYS A 143 -15.40 2.25 1.17
N VAL A 144 -14.98 2.61 -0.04
CA VAL A 144 -13.60 2.97 -0.34
C VAL A 144 -13.52 4.39 -0.89
N MET A 145 -12.42 5.05 -0.56
CA MET A 145 -12.15 6.41 -0.98
C MET A 145 -10.85 6.44 -1.78
N PRO A 146 -10.92 6.81 -3.08
CA PRO A 146 -9.73 6.96 -3.91
C PRO A 146 -8.85 8.11 -3.42
N ILE A 147 -7.56 7.84 -3.26
CA ILE A 147 -6.54 8.85 -2.92
C ILE A 147 -5.34 8.64 -3.83
N ASN A 148 -4.65 9.71 -4.19
CA ASN A 148 -3.43 9.65 -4.96
C ASN A 148 -2.23 9.76 -4.03
N ASN A 149 -1.24 8.91 -4.28
CA ASN A 149 0.05 8.90 -3.58
C ASN A 149 1.17 8.97 -4.63
N PHE A 150 2.29 9.56 -4.25
CA PHE A 150 3.35 9.96 -5.15
C PHE A 150 4.71 9.47 -4.69
N ILE A 151 5.57 9.14 -5.65
CA ILE A 151 6.94 8.70 -5.42
C ILE A 151 7.87 9.41 -6.40
N VAL A 152 9.07 9.74 -5.92
CA VAL A 152 10.21 10.12 -6.75
C VAL A 152 11.31 9.08 -6.62
N ALA A 153 12.11 8.94 -7.69
CA ALA A 153 13.35 8.20 -7.67
C ALA A 153 14.50 9.15 -8.05
N THR A 154 15.52 9.19 -7.21
CA THR A 154 16.76 9.93 -7.51
C THR A 154 17.52 9.27 -8.65
N GLU A 155 18.52 9.96 -9.18
CA GLU A 155 19.67 9.29 -9.81
C GLU A 155 20.31 8.27 -8.84
N PRO A 156 21.06 7.26 -9.34
CA PRO A 156 21.81 6.37 -8.48
C PRO A 156 22.71 7.16 -7.54
N LEU A 157 22.66 6.83 -6.25
CA LEU A 157 23.42 7.53 -5.22
C LEU A 157 24.83 6.95 -5.05
N ASP A 158 25.09 5.76 -5.62
CA ASP A 158 26.32 5.00 -5.49
C ASP A 158 26.72 4.87 -4.00
N GLU A 159 27.95 5.22 -3.64
CA GLU A 159 28.44 5.16 -2.26
C GLU A 159 27.63 6.03 -1.29
N ARG A 160 27.00 7.12 -1.77
CA ARG A 160 26.16 8.00 -0.93
C ARG A 160 24.90 7.30 -0.44
N ALA A 161 24.50 6.18 -1.05
CA ALA A 161 23.33 5.41 -0.61
C ALA A 161 23.47 4.93 0.85
N LYS A 162 24.70 4.64 1.29
CA LYS A 162 25.01 4.21 2.66
C LYS A 162 24.71 5.29 3.71
N ASP A 163 24.73 6.55 3.31
CA ASP A 163 24.37 7.69 4.17
C ASP A 163 22.85 7.90 4.27
N ILE A 164 22.06 7.16 3.48
CA ILE A 164 20.60 7.21 3.44
C ILE A 164 20.00 5.99 4.13
N LEU A 165 20.49 4.79 3.82
CA LEU A 165 20.13 3.57 4.53
C LEU A 165 21.36 2.68 4.64
N SER A 166 21.72 2.28 5.86
CA SER A 166 22.87 1.41 6.09
C SER A 166 22.56 -0.07 5.84
N GLU A 167 21.28 -0.42 5.72
CA GLU A 167 20.78 -1.76 5.46
C GLU A 167 19.71 -1.72 4.34
N PRO A 168 19.51 -2.81 3.55
CA PRO A 168 18.54 -2.85 2.46
C PRO A 168 17.09 -3.01 2.96
N VAL A 169 16.66 -2.16 3.88
CA VAL A 169 15.33 -2.18 4.50
C VAL A 169 14.40 -1.15 3.85
N ALA A 170 13.11 -1.28 4.07
CA ALA A 170 12.17 -0.19 3.80
C ALA A 170 11.91 0.58 5.10
N VAL A 171 11.52 1.85 4.97
CA VAL A 171 11.20 2.70 6.11
C VAL A 171 9.89 3.41 5.86
N ALA A 172 9.09 3.60 6.92
CA ALA A 172 8.00 4.56 6.98
C ALA A 172 8.11 5.39 8.26
N ASP A 173 7.65 6.65 8.25
CA ASP A 173 7.57 7.47 9.46
C ASP A 173 6.15 7.55 10.04
N THR A 174 6.05 8.06 11.27
CA THR A 174 4.80 8.15 12.06
C THR A 174 3.85 9.27 11.63
N ARG A 175 4.18 10.03 10.57
CA ARG A 175 3.34 11.15 10.13
C ARG A 175 1.98 10.65 9.64
N PHE A 176 0.94 11.48 9.78
CA PHE A 176 -0.35 11.14 9.19
C PHE A 176 -0.28 11.04 7.66
N VAL A 177 0.39 12.01 7.03
CA VAL A 177 0.84 11.89 5.63
C VAL A 177 2.21 11.22 5.66
N VAL A 178 2.16 9.88 5.68
CA VAL A 178 3.31 9.01 5.86
C VAL A 178 4.36 9.28 4.78
N ASN A 179 5.60 9.55 5.20
CA ASN A 179 6.74 9.38 4.31
C ASN A 179 7.18 7.93 4.37
N TYR A 180 7.49 7.35 3.22
CA TYR A 180 8.00 6.00 3.13
C TYR A 180 9.08 5.92 2.06
N TRP A 181 10.15 5.20 2.31
CA TRP A 181 11.26 5.13 1.36
C TRP A 181 12.02 3.83 1.47
N ARG A 182 12.77 3.53 0.41
CA ARG A 182 13.74 2.45 0.35
C ARG A 182 14.76 2.75 -0.73
N LEU A 183 15.85 2.00 -0.75
CA LEU A 183 16.74 1.97 -1.90
C LEU A 183 16.24 0.97 -2.96
N SER A 184 16.44 1.30 -4.23
CA SER A 184 16.36 0.34 -5.33
C SER A 184 17.63 -0.52 -5.40
N GLU A 185 17.60 -1.59 -6.20
CA GLU A 185 18.77 -2.48 -6.40
C GLU A 185 19.97 -1.76 -7.03
N ASP A 186 19.72 -0.67 -7.78
CA ASP A 186 20.73 0.19 -8.37
C ASP A 186 21.01 1.46 -7.53
N ASN A 187 20.75 1.41 -6.21
CA ASN A 187 21.09 2.45 -5.24
C ASN A 187 20.41 3.82 -5.47
N ARG A 188 19.21 3.86 -6.05
CA ARG A 188 18.38 5.07 -6.07
C ARG A 188 17.56 5.15 -4.79
N LEU A 189 17.41 6.35 -4.25
CA LEU A 189 16.40 6.58 -3.22
C LEU A 189 15.03 6.65 -3.90
N LEU A 190 14.16 5.68 -3.57
CA LEU A 190 12.74 5.75 -3.86
C LEU A 190 12.06 6.37 -2.64
N PHE A 191 11.61 7.61 -2.76
CA PHE A 191 10.97 8.34 -1.67
C PHE A 191 9.52 8.62 -2.02
N GLY A 192 8.62 8.13 -1.19
CA GLY A 192 7.19 8.36 -1.26
C GLY A 192 6.76 9.36 -0.20
N GLY A 193 5.89 10.29 -0.59
CA GLY A 193 5.40 11.32 0.30
C GLY A 193 4.42 12.26 -0.39
N GLY A 194 3.54 12.85 0.40
CA GLY A 194 2.47 13.69 -0.12
C GLY A 194 1.31 12.87 -0.69
N GLU A 195 0.10 13.37 -0.44
CA GLU A 195 -1.13 12.76 -0.92
C GLU A 195 -2.02 13.85 -1.54
N SER A 196 -2.75 13.48 -2.58
CA SER A 196 -3.80 14.35 -3.12
C SER A 196 -5.08 13.59 -3.39
N TYR A 197 -6.19 14.31 -3.35
CA TYR A 197 -7.53 13.73 -3.41
C TYR A 197 -8.29 14.17 -4.67
N GLY A 198 -7.57 14.73 -5.65
CA GLY A 198 -8.10 15.17 -6.93
C GLY A 198 -7.61 14.29 -8.09
N TYR A 199 -8.38 14.19 -9.17
CA TYR A 199 -8.05 13.37 -10.33
C TYR A 199 -6.81 13.84 -11.13
N ARG A 200 -6.32 15.06 -10.89
CA ARG A 200 -5.10 15.58 -11.49
C ARG A 200 -3.93 15.46 -10.51
N PHE A 201 -2.82 14.98 -11.03
CA PHE A 201 -1.58 14.93 -10.24
C PHE A 201 -0.99 16.34 -10.13
N PRO A 202 -0.47 16.72 -8.94
CA PRO A 202 0.27 17.97 -8.78
C PRO A 202 1.63 17.86 -9.49
N ASP A 203 2.45 18.90 -9.36
CA ASP A 203 3.90 18.75 -9.58
C ASP A 203 4.44 17.74 -8.55
N ILE A 204 4.62 16.49 -9.01
CA ILE A 204 5.03 15.37 -8.16
C ILE A 204 6.41 15.61 -7.59
N ILE A 205 7.35 16.05 -8.44
CA ILE A 205 8.74 16.28 -8.02
C ILE A 205 8.75 17.30 -6.89
N LYS A 206 8.08 18.44 -7.05
CA LYS A 206 8.01 19.47 -6.01
C LYS A 206 7.32 18.98 -4.74
N THR A 207 6.21 18.25 -4.88
CA THR A 207 5.43 17.73 -3.75
C THR A 207 6.24 16.77 -2.89
N VAL A 208 6.91 15.80 -3.51
CA VAL A 208 7.63 14.73 -2.80
C VAL A 208 9.03 15.16 -2.38
N SER A 209 9.71 16.02 -3.16
CA SER A 209 11.06 16.47 -2.81
C SER A 209 11.08 17.31 -1.53
N LYS A 210 9.99 18.02 -1.22
CA LYS A 210 9.91 18.82 0.01
C LYS A 210 10.11 17.97 1.29
N PRO A 211 9.29 16.93 1.57
CA PRO A 211 9.54 16.07 2.73
C PRO A 211 10.82 15.24 2.58
N MET A 212 11.20 14.82 1.37
CA MET A 212 12.47 14.11 1.15
C MET A 212 13.66 14.94 1.65
N LEU A 213 13.71 16.24 1.34
CA LEU A 213 14.78 17.14 1.77
C LEU A 213 14.68 17.55 3.25
N GLN A 214 13.54 17.36 3.90
CA GLN A 214 13.46 17.47 5.36
C GLN A 214 14.18 16.30 6.02
N VAL A 215 13.99 15.07 5.50
CA VAL A 215 14.67 13.88 6.02
C VAL A 215 16.14 13.85 5.62
N TYR A 216 16.46 14.21 4.38
CA TYR A 216 17.80 14.15 3.78
C TYR A 216 18.21 15.48 3.13
N PRO A 217 18.57 16.51 3.92
CA PRO A 217 19.01 17.81 3.40
C PRO A 217 20.22 17.70 2.44
N GLN A 218 21.07 16.69 2.62
CA GLN A 218 22.24 16.43 1.78
C GLN A 218 21.90 16.11 0.32
N LEU A 219 20.65 15.75 0.02
CA LEU A 219 20.19 15.43 -1.33
C LEU A 219 19.68 16.66 -2.12
N ALA A 220 19.84 17.87 -1.59
CA ALA A 220 19.31 19.10 -2.21
C ALA A 220 19.74 19.35 -3.67
N LYS A 221 20.89 18.79 -4.09
CA LYS A 221 21.42 18.90 -5.45
C LYS A 221 21.32 17.61 -6.26
N THR A 222 20.78 16.54 -5.67
CA THR A 222 20.63 15.24 -6.33
C THR A 222 19.53 15.34 -7.38
N ARG A 223 19.80 14.81 -8.58
CA ARG A 223 18.80 14.81 -9.66
C ARG A 223 17.69 13.81 -9.36
N ILE A 224 16.45 14.19 -9.72
CA ILE A 224 15.31 13.27 -9.76
C ILE A 224 15.18 12.73 -11.18
N ASP A 225 15.40 11.43 -11.37
CA ASP A 225 15.31 10.79 -12.69
C ASP A 225 13.87 10.39 -13.01
N TYR A 226 13.09 10.02 -12.00
CA TYR A 226 11.71 9.56 -12.18
C TYR A 226 10.76 10.13 -11.13
N ALA A 227 9.52 10.38 -11.53
CA ALA A 227 8.43 10.79 -10.67
C ALA A 227 7.14 10.17 -11.18
N TRP A 228 6.37 9.55 -10.28
CA TRP A 228 5.09 8.94 -10.65
C TRP A 228 4.09 9.00 -9.49
N GLY A 229 2.82 8.80 -9.85
CA GLY A 229 1.71 8.76 -8.92
C GLY A 229 0.77 7.62 -9.25
N GLY A 230 -0.03 7.21 -8.27
CA GLY A 230 -1.05 6.19 -8.46
C GLY A 230 -2.23 6.42 -7.53
N THR A 231 -3.39 5.91 -7.93
CA THR A 231 -4.62 5.97 -7.12
C THR A 231 -4.73 4.69 -6.32
N LEU A 232 -4.75 4.83 -5.00
CA LEU A 232 -5.08 3.76 -4.06
C LEU A 232 -6.47 4.02 -3.47
N ALA A 233 -6.97 3.07 -2.70
CA ALA A 233 -8.25 3.22 -2.01
C ALA A 233 -8.06 3.02 -0.51
N ILE A 234 -8.66 3.91 0.28
CA ILE A 234 -8.67 3.82 1.74
C ILE A 234 -10.07 3.54 2.28
N THR A 235 -10.13 2.86 3.42
CA THR A 235 -11.37 2.60 4.19
C THR A 235 -11.36 3.43 5.47
N VAL A 236 -12.54 3.61 6.07
CA VAL A 236 -12.69 4.41 7.32
C VAL A 236 -11.86 3.83 8.46
N ASN A 237 -11.82 2.51 8.60
CA ASN A 237 -11.08 1.81 9.65
C ASN A 237 -9.67 1.37 9.22
N ARG A 238 -9.21 1.78 8.03
CA ARG A 238 -7.92 1.41 7.42
C ARG A 238 -7.70 -0.10 7.20
N MET A 239 -8.70 -0.95 7.38
CA MET A 239 -8.64 -2.39 7.08
C MET A 239 -9.07 -2.65 5.63
N PRO A 240 -8.53 -3.69 4.96
CA PRO A 240 -9.01 -4.09 3.64
C PRO A 240 -10.51 -4.40 3.64
N CYS A 241 -11.24 -3.86 2.66
CA CYS A 241 -12.67 -4.06 2.50
C CYS A 241 -12.93 -5.32 1.65
N PHE A 242 -13.21 -6.43 2.32
CA PHE A 242 -13.79 -7.63 1.70
C PHE A 242 -15.31 -7.51 1.68
N THR A 243 -15.93 -7.73 0.53
CA THR A 243 -17.39 -7.58 0.40
C THR A 243 -17.95 -8.42 -0.75
N ARG A 244 -19.23 -8.77 -0.63
CA ARG A 244 -19.99 -9.50 -1.66
C ARG A 244 -21.08 -8.57 -2.23
N PRO A 245 -20.77 -7.75 -3.25
CA PRO A 245 -21.74 -6.78 -3.79
C PRO A 245 -22.93 -7.42 -4.52
N GLY A 246 -22.82 -8.69 -4.92
CA GLY A 246 -23.90 -9.50 -5.50
C GLY A 246 -23.65 -10.98 -5.22
N GLN A 247 -24.65 -11.84 -5.47
CA GLN A 247 -24.60 -13.27 -5.11
C GLN A 247 -23.32 -13.96 -5.59
N ASN A 248 -22.96 -13.76 -6.86
CA ASN A 248 -21.79 -14.35 -7.51
C ASN A 248 -20.70 -13.30 -7.81
N VAL A 249 -20.63 -12.24 -6.99
CA VAL A 249 -19.66 -11.16 -7.17
C VAL A 249 -18.92 -10.93 -5.86
N LEU A 250 -17.61 -11.10 -5.90
CA LEU A 250 -16.70 -10.86 -4.77
C LEU A 250 -15.86 -9.61 -5.03
N SER A 251 -15.42 -8.94 -3.97
CA SER A 251 -14.48 -7.83 -4.08
C SER A 251 -13.59 -7.74 -2.84
N ALA A 252 -12.31 -7.47 -3.07
CA ALA A 252 -11.37 -7.01 -2.06
C ALA A 252 -10.73 -5.73 -2.58
N SER A 253 -10.81 -4.67 -1.80
CA SER A 253 -10.35 -3.32 -2.15
C SER A 253 -10.04 -2.54 -0.88
N GLY A 254 -9.59 -1.29 -0.98
CA GLY A 254 -9.45 -0.45 0.21
C GLY A 254 -8.27 -0.85 1.09
N TYR A 255 -7.18 -1.33 0.49
CA TYR A 255 -6.02 -1.85 1.22
C TYR A 255 -5.26 -0.80 2.05
N SER A 256 -5.64 0.48 1.97
CA SER A 256 -5.18 1.54 2.89
C SER A 256 -3.65 1.58 3.07
N GLY A 257 -2.90 1.52 1.96
CA GLY A 257 -1.42 1.53 1.95
C GLY A 257 -0.76 0.15 1.97
N HIS A 258 -1.47 -0.92 2.33
CA HIS A 258 -0.91 -2.26 2.54
C HIS A 258 -1.12 -3.22 1.35
N GLY A 259 -1.29 -2.66 0.14
CA GLY A 259 -1.77 -3.39 -1.04
C GLY A 259 -0.90 -4.56 -1.48
N VAL A 260 0.43 -4.46 -1.39
CA VAL A 260 1.32 -5.53 -1.88
C VAL A 260 1.15 -6.82 -1.06
N ALA A 261 1.23 -6.70 0.27
CA ALA A 261 1.06 -7.84 1.18
C ALA A 261 -0.40 -8.30 1.23
N MET A 262 -1.34 -7.37 1.47
CA MET A 262 -2.74 -7.73 1.71
C MET A 262 -3.47 -8.15 0.43
N ALA A 263 -3.11 -7.65 -0.76
CA ALA A 263 -3.71 -8.15 -2.00
C ALA A 263 -3.23 -9.55 -2.36
N THR A 264 -2.01 -9.93 -1.97
CA THR A 264 -1.54 -11.32 -2.11
C THR A 264 -2.40 -12.26 -1.25
N LEU A 265 -2.65 -11.89 0.01
CA LEU A 265 -3.56 -12.65 0.87
C LEU A 265 -4.98 -12.65 0.28
N ALA A 266 -5.49 -11.49 -0.14
CA ALA A 266 -6.82 -11.39 -0.73
C ALA A 266 -6.99 -12.29 -1.95
N GLY A 267 -6.00 -12.35 -2.84
CA GLY A 267 -6.01 -13.27 -3.98
C GLY A 267 -6.15 -14.74 -3.55
N LYS A 268 -5.42 -15.16 -2.51
CA LYS A 268 -5.55 -16.51 -1.94
C LYS A 268 -6.96 -16.75 -1.38
N LEU A 269 -7.49 -15.82 -0.58
CA LEU A 269 -8.83 -15.97 0.02
C LEU A 269 -9.93 -15.97 -1.05
N MET A 270 -9.76 -15.21 -2.13
CA MET A 270 -10.68 -15.21 -3.27
C MET A 270 -10.65 -16.54 -4.02
N ALA A 271 -9.45 -17.11 -4.23
CA ALA A 271 -9.32 -18.42 -4.84
C ALA A 271 -10.00 -19.51 -3.98
N GLU A 272 -9.76 -19.52 -2.67
CA GLU A 272 -10.44 -20.40 -1.69
C GLU A 272 -11.96 -20.23 -1.76
N ALA A 273 -12.45 -19.00 -1.73
CA ALA A 273 -13.87 -18.66 -1.86
C ALA A 273 -14.48 -19.20 -3.17
N THR A 274 -13.82 -18.98 -4.31
CA THR A 274 -14.29 -19.50 -5.60
C THR A 274 -14.26 -21.02 -5.70
N ALA A 275 -13.43 -21.70 -4.90
CA ALA A 275 -13.40 -23.15 -4.75
C ALA A 275 -14.44 -23.69 -3.75
N GLY A 276 -15.33 -22.84 -3.22
CA GLY A 276 -16.37 -23.20 -2.25
C GLY A 276 -15.95 -23.09 -0.78
N GLN A 277 -14.72 -22.65 -0.49
CA GLN A 277 -14.21 -22.50 0.87
C GLN A 277 -14.33 -21.03 1.33
N MET A 278 -15.53 -20.65 1.78
CA MET A 278 -15.86 -19.25 2.07
C MET A 278 -15.39 -18.75 3.44
N GLU A 279 -15.06 -19.63 4.39
CA GLU A 279 -14.86 -19.29 5.81
C GLU A 279 -13.91 -18.11 6.03
N ARG A 280 -12.71 -18.16 5.46
CA ARG A 280 -11.69 -17.12 5.66
C ARG A 280 -12.03 -15.81 4.94
N PHE A 281 -12.72 -15.90 3.81
CA PHE A 281 -13.26 -14.72 3.13
C PHE A 281 -14.35 -14.06 3.98
N ASP A 282 -15.30 -14.86 4.49
CA ASP A 282 -16.43 -14.38 5.29
C ASP A 282 -15.96 -13.79 6.63
N LEU A 283 -14.89 -14.33 7.23
CA LEU A 283 -14.22 -13.73 8.39
C LEU A 283 -13.75 -12.31 8.08
N MET A 284 -13.01 -12.10 6.99
CA MET A 284 -12.55 -10.77 6.59
C MET A 284 -13.73 -9.84 6.23
N ALA A 285 -14.78 -10.38 5.60
CA ALA A 285 -15.97 -9.63 5.24
C ALA A 285 -16.86 -9.27 6.44
N SER A 286 -16.72 -9.98 7.57
CA SER A 286 -17.45 -9.71 8.82
C SER A 286 -16.92 -8.49 9.58
N LEU A 287 -15.68 -8.07 9.30
CA LEU A 287 -15.10 -6.87 9.91
C LEU A 287 -15.96 -5.64 9.57
N PRO A 288 -16.20 -4.71 10.52
CA PRO A 288 -17.03 -3.53 10.27
C PRO A 288 -16.49 -2.68 9.10
N GLN A 289 -17.19 -2.65 7.98
CA GLN A 289 -16.83 -1.85 6.80
C GLN A 289 -17.84 -0.70 6.62
N HIS A 290 -17.60 0.40 7.34
CA HIS A 290 -18.44 1.58 7.27
C HIS A 290 -18.41 2.23 5.88
N ARG A 291 -19.57 2.74 5.45
CA ARG A 291 -19.63 3.61 4.27
C ARG A 291 -19.09 4.99 4.65
N PHE A 292 -18.49 5.69 3.70
CA PHE A 292 -18.17 7.09 3.90
C PHE A 292 -19.46 7.90 4.09
N PRO A 293 -19.56 8.74 5.14
CA PRO A 293 -20.78 9.48 5.43
C PRO A 293 -21.14 10.41 4.28
N GLY A 294 -22.44 10.51 3.96
CA GLY A 294 -22.94 11.39 2.92
C GLY A 294 -22.65 10.99 1.46
N GLY A 295 -22.26 9.73 1.24
CA GLY A 295 -22.17 9.16 -0.11
C GLY A 295 -21.08 9.81 -0.97
N ALA A 296 -21.19 9.73 -2.30
CA ALA A 296 -20.20 10.30 -3.21
C ALA A 296 -20.03 11.83 -3.06
N ALA A 297 -21.11 12.54 -2.74
CA ALA A 297 -21.15 14.01 -2.67
C ALA A 297 -20.35 14.58 -1.49
N LEU A 298 -20.37 13.93 -0.32
CA LEU A 298 -19.66 14.41 0.88
C LEU A 298 -18.25 13.85 1.06
N ARG A 299 -17.79 12.94 0.18
CA ARG A 299 -16.41 12.42 0.24
C ARG A 299 -15.37 13.54 0.19
N TRP A 300 -15.48 14.42 -0.80
CA TRP A 300 -14.48 15.45 -1.05
C TRP A 300 -14.42 16.50 0.07
N PRO A 301 -15.55 17.02 0.58
CA PRO A 301 -15.55 17.88 1.78
C PRO A 301 -15.00 17.19 3.03
N LEU A 302 -15.44 15.97 3.35
CA LEU A 302 -14.95 15.23 4.52
C LEU A 302 -13.44 15.00 4.47
N LEU A 303 -12.93 14.73 3.27
CA LEU A 303 -11.52 14.58 2.99
C LEU A 303 -10.71 15.83 3.25
N VAL A 304 -11.13 16.97 2.67
CA VAL A 304 -10.44 18.25 2.87
C VAL A 304 -10.41 18.59 4.36
N THR A 305 -11.51 18.40 5.07
CA THR A 305 -11.58 18.64 6.52
C THR A 305 -10.64 17.72 7.29
N ALA A 306 -10.67 16.41 7.03
CA ALA A 306 -9.78 15.46 7.69
C ALA A 306 -8.30 15.79 7.41
N MET A 307 -7.93 16.03 6.14
CA MET A 307 -6.56 16.37 5.77
C MET A 307 -6.09 17.69 6.36
N THR A 308 -6.94 18.71 6.39
CA THR A 308 -6.60 20.01 7.00
C THR A 308 -6.37 19.83 8.49
N TRP A 309 -7.25 19.07 9.16
CA TRP A 309 -7.11 18.74 10.57
C TRP A 309 -5.82 17.97 10.87
N TYR A 310 -5.54 16.90 10.13
CA TYR A 310 -4.35 16.09 10.37
C TYR A 310 -3.06 16.78 9.94
N ALA A 311 -3.04 17.52 8.83
CA ALA A 311 -1.89 18.34 8.46
C ALA A 311 -1.62 19.45 9.49
N MET A 312 -2.67 19.98 10.13
CA MET A 312 -2.52 20.92 11.24
C MET A 312 -1.95 20.23 12.48
N ARG A 313 -2.45 19.05 12.85
CA ARG A 313 -1.88 18.23 13.93
C ARG A 313 -0.41 17.90 13.71
N ASP A 314 -0.04 17.44 12.52
CA ASP A 314 1.34 17.18 12.09
C ASP A 314 2.24 18.42 12.26
N ARG A 315 1.72 19.63 12.01
CA ARG A 315 2.47 20.89 12.18
C ARG A 315 2.58 21.32 13.64
N LEU A 316 1.60 20.96 14.45
CA LEU A 316 1.51 21.32 15.87
C LEU A 316 2.14 20.27 16.79
N GLY A 317 2.50 19.09 16.26
CA GLY A 317 3.04 17.97 17.05
C GLY A 317 2.01 17.32 17.97
N LEU A 318 0.73 17.29 17.56
CA LEU A 318 -0.43 16.78 18.31
C LEU A 318 -0.93 15.42 17.82
#